data_AF-A0A954M220-F1
#
_entry.id   AF-A0A954M220-F1
#
_cell.length_a   1.000
_cell.length_b   1.000
_cell.length_c   1.000
_cell.angle_alpha   90.00
_cell.angle_beta   90.00
_cell.angle_gamma   90.00
#
_symmetry.space_group_name_H-M   'P 1'
#
loop_
_entity.id
_entity.type
_entity.pdbx_description
1 polymer ?
#
loop_
_entity_poly.entity_id
_entity_poly.type
_entity_poly.pdbx_seq_one_letter_code
_entity_poly.pdbx_strand_id
1 'polypeptide(L)'
;MFDRRKLMSVGLVTASIGCVFCLPATKCPAADLGEIATAYERQDATLESLYVKHSMSTEAIGTPADIHKYLGVEWLAESTRAFAFKGRMRYSLSQTAGTYEHIVDVDEEGNPEMVRVTPGLEQTFNGEAYFQHDGKEKYREHPAAVIETREERLKEPTVGQFHCSYLEANFRTLPNIFGEQDRCDASVRCLAESGACRVLPETAIVSETECVVLTWERTVEWNLVGGSTRQERMLNKLYCDPQRNFAMVQYELFNVLDEPVLRSRTTSSDFVEVADGVWLPQTMISESCAPPQDVPDSLRGVALLRTRYEVSEIHANDVPDELFTPEINTGTWVHDSRHLKDGEPIQYVIPDDSSQLASVMQEAIATGYSIPNSTKPQPSPMNVLPDPMPDRGDSSSNSWRIFILINVLVLIGAAVWFVKRRA
;
A
#
# COMPACT_ATOMS: atom_id res chain seq x y z
N MET A 1 10.75 62.09 46.24
CA MET A 1 11.10 61.77 47.64
C MET A 1 9.78 61.61 48.40
N PHE A 2 9.55 60.45 49.03
CA PHE A 2 8.31 59.96 49.71
C PHE A 2 7.12 59.70 48.76
N ASP A 3 6.78 58.47 48.36
CA ASP A 3 6.33 57.24 49.07
C ASP A 3 4.94 57.34 49.73
N ARG A 4 3.96 56.62 49.17
CA ARG A 4 3.02 55.75 49.92
C ARG A 4 2.16 54.86 49.00
N ARG A 5 2.65 53.62 48.86
CA ARG A 5 1.94 52.33 49.02
C ARG A 5 0.43 52.28 48.69
N LYS A 6 0.08 51.54 47.64
CA LYS A 6 -1.17 50.76 47.57
C LYS A 6 -0.82 49.28 47.53
N LEU A 7 -1.27 48.56 48.55
CA LEU A 7 -1.21 47.10 48.65
C LEU A 7 -1.98 46.48 47.49
N MET A 8 -1.34 45.59 46.73
CA MET A 8 -2.03 44.55 45.98
C MET A 8 -2.12 43.31 46.87
N SER A 9 -3.36 42.87 47.06
CA SER A 9 -3.73 41.62 47.71
C SER A 9 -3.21 40.43 46.90
N VAL A 10 -2.38 39.62 47.54
CA VAL A 10 -1.99 38.29 47.07
C VAL A 10 -3.21 37.38 47.18
N GLY A 11 -3.78 37.02 46.02
CA GLY A 11 -4.77 35.95 45.91
C GLY A 11 -4.08 34.61 46.10
N LEU A 12 -4.44 33.91 47.18
CA LEU A 12 -4.03 32.56 47.48
C LEU A 12 -4.69 31.60 46.47
N VAL A 13 -3.94 31.08 45.50
CA VAL A 13 -4.39 29.98 44.65
C VAL A 13 -4.11 28.69 45.41
N THR A 14 -5.14 28.16 46.08
CA THR A 14 -5.14 26.80 46.60
C THR A 14 -5.17 25.84 45.41
N ALA A 15 -4.01 25.26 45.09
CA ALA A 15 -3.91 24.09 44.25
C ALA A 15 -4.54 22.90 44.97
N SER A 16 -5.76 22.54 44.56
CA SER A 16 -6.37 21.27 44.94
C SER A 16 -5.58 20.14 44.28
N ILE A 17 -4.62 19.59 45.01
CA ILE A 17 -3.98 18.31 44.69
C ILE A 17 -5.06 17.24 44.88
N GLY A 18 -5.81 16.98 43.81
CA GLY A 18 -6.65 15.80 43.72
C GLY A 18 -5.73 14.59 43.76
N CYS A 19 -5.69 13.90 44.90
CA CYS A 19 -5.16 12.55 44.98
C CYS A 19 -6.00 11.68 44.03
N VAL A 20 -5.48 11.46 42.83
CA VAL A 20 -5.95 10.41 41.94
C VAL A 20 -5.72 9.10 42.69
N PHE A 21 -6.80 8.55 43.24
CA PHE A 21 -6.80 7.21 43.78
C PHE A 21 -6.40 6.28 42.64
N CYS A 22 -5.15 5.80 42.66
CA CYS A 22 -4.71 4.69 41.85
C CYS A 22 -5.53 3.47 42.31
N LEU A 23 -6.64 3.23 41.62
CA LEU A 23 -7.34 1.95 41.73
C LEU A 23 -6.31 0.86 41.44
N PRO A 24 -6.26 -0.22 42.25
CA PRO A 24 -5.34 -1.32 41.99
C PRO A 24 -5.62 -1.83 40.58
N ALA A 25 -4.59 -1.84 39.73
CA ALA A 25 -4.66 -2.43 38.40
C ALA A 25 -5.23 -3.84 38.56
N THR A 26 -6.47 -4.02 38.10
CA THR A 26 -7.11 -5.32 38.09
C THR A 26 -6.29 -6.13 37.12
N LYS A 27 -5.52 -7.09 37.64
CA LYS A 27 -4.71 -8.00 36.84
C LYS A 27 -5.53 -8.45 35.64
N CYS A 28 -5.03 -8.21 34.44
CA CYS A 28 -5.62 -8.74 33.23
C CYS A 28 -5.95 -10.22 33.43
N PRO A 29 -7.22 -10.65 33.20
CA PRO A 29 -7.53 -12.07 33.23
C PRO A 29 -6.63 -12.80 32.24
N ALA A 30 -6.12 -13.97 32.63
CA ALA A 30 -5.30 -14.79 31.74
C ALA A 30 -6.21 -15.31 30.62
N ALA A 31 -6.24 -14.59 29.49
CA ALA A 31 -6.95 -15.02 28.31
C ALA A 31 -6.17 -16.15 27.63
N ASP A 32 -6.86 -17.23 27.28
CA ASP A 32 -6.27 -18.27 26.46
C ASP A 32 -6.40 -17.94 24.96
N LEU A 33 -5.68 -18.67 24.12
CA LEU A 33 -5.67 -18.44 22.67
C LEU A 33 -7.06 -18.67 22.04
N GLY A 34 -7.87 -19.56 22.60
CA GLY A 34 -9.21 -19.88 22.10
C GLY A 34 -10.19 -18.73 22.35
N GLU A 35 -10.12 -18.08 23.52
CA GLU A 35 -10.90 -16.89 23.83
C GLU A 35 -10.57 -15.74 22.87
N ILE A 36 -9.28 -15.51 22.60
CA ILE A 36 -8.82 -14.47 21.67
C ILE A 36 -9.32 -14.77 20.26
N ALA A 37 -9.13 -16.01 19.76
CA ALA A 37 -9.59 -16.41 18.44
C ALA A 37 -11.11 -16.27 18.27
N THR A 38 -11.88 -16.69 19.28
CA THR A 38 -13.34 -16.55 19.31
C THR A 38 -13.77 -15.08 19.33
N ALA A 39 -13.01 -14.21 19.99
CA ALA A 39 -13.27 -12.77 19.97
C ALA A 39 -13.03 -12.19 18.57
N TYR A 40 -11.96 -12.57 17.88
CA TYR A 40 -11.71 -12.15 16.50
C TYR A 40 -12.79 -12.66 15.55
N GLU A 41 -13.19 -13.93 15.66
CA GLU A 41 -14.26 -14.50 14.83
C GLU A 41 -15.58 -13.76 15.00
N ARG A 42 -15.98 -13.43 16.23
CA ARG A 42 -17.19 -12.62 16.49
C ARG A 42 -17.08 -11.23 15.88
N GLN A 43 -15.93 -10.57 16.04
CA GLN A 43 -15.69 -9.24 15.48
C GLN A 43 -15.76 -9.24 13.95
N ASP A 44 -15.15 -10.24 13.32
CA ASP A 44 -15.19 -10.42 11.87
C ASP A 44 -16.63 -10.67 11.38
N ALA A 45 -17.43 -11.43 12.14
CA ALA A 45 -18.84 -11.69 11.83
C ALA A 45 -19.74 -10.45 11.99
N THR A 46 -19.40 -9.54 12.91
CA THR A 46 -20.14 -8.28 13.12
C THR A 46 -19.88 -7.25 12.02
N LEU A 47 -18.76 -7.36 11.30
CA LEU A 47 -18.32 -6.35 10.33
C LEU A 47 -18.77 -6.71 8.90
N GLU A 48 -19.99 -6.33 8.54
CA GLU A 48 -20.63 -6.61 7.23
C GLU A 48 -20.16 -5.66 6.10
N SER A 49 -19.86 -4.41 6.46
CA SER A 49 -19.26 -3.41 5.58
C SER A 49 -18.30 -2.51 6.36
N LEU A 50 -17.24 -2.02 5.71
CA LEU A 50 -16.34 -1.03 6.29
C LEU A 50 -15.90 -0.06 5.20
N TYR A 51 -15.85 1.22 5.52
CA TYR A 51 -15.13 2.24 4.77
C TYR A 51 -14.09 2.89 5.70
N VAL A 52 -12.88 3.07 5.20
CA VAL A 52 -11.81 3.77 5.91
C VAL A 52 -11.12 4.70 4.94
N LYS A 53 -10.99 5.97 5.32
CA LYS A 53 -10.15 6.96 4.64
C LYS A 53 -9.04 7.39 5.58
N HIS A 54 -7.80 7.24 5.15
CA HIS A 54 -6.63 7.60 5.94
C HIS A 54 -5.58 8.29 5.10
N SER A 55 -4.81 9.17 5.72
CA SER A 55 -3.55 9.66 5.18
C SER A 55 -2.40 8.78 5.65
N MET A 56 -1.35 8.73 4.85
CA MET A 56 -0.07 8.15 5.17
C MET A 56 0.99 9.22 4.96
N SER A 57 1.86 9.44 5.94
CA SER A 57 3.05 10.27 5.80
C SER A 57 4.27 9.46 6.23
N THR A 58 5.37 9.62 5.50
CA THR A 58 6.61 8.90 5.77
C THR A 58 7.70 9.87 6.19
N GLU A 59 8.38 9.56 7.28
CA GLU A 59 9.48 10.32 7.88
C GLU A 59 10.75 9.48 7.84
N ALA A 60 11.83 10.07 7.32
CA ALA A 60 13.17 9.51 7.41
C ALA A 60 13.72 9.73 8.84
N ILE A 61 13.99 8.64 9.57
CA ILE A 61 14.63 8.67 10.88
C ILE A 61 16.15 8.53 10.75
N GLY A 62 16.57 7.66 9.82
CA GLY A 62 17.97 7.45 9.45
C GLY A 62 18.43 8.41 8.35
N THR A 63 19.67 8.25 7.90
CA THR A 63 20.15 8.99 6.71
C THR A 63 19.51 8.41 5.44
N PRO A 64 19.25 9.22 4.40
CA PRO A 64 18.74 8.74 3.11
C PRO A 64 19.59 7.60 2.51
N ALA A 65 20.91 7.69 2.67
CA ALA A 65 21.84 6.66 2.20
C ALA A 65 21.63 5.31 2.92
N ASP A 66 21.40 5.33 4.23
CA ASP A 66 21.12 4.12 5.01
C ASP A 66 19.73 3.55 4.69
N ILE A 67 18.71 4.40 4.56
CA ILE A 67 17.35 3.99 4.17
C ILE A 67 17.37 3.29 2.81
N HIS A 68 17.95 3.93 1.80
CA HIS A 68 18.04 3.35 0.46
C HIS A 68 18.82 2.03 0.49
N LYS A 69 20.01 2.03 1.10
CA LYS A 69 20.90 0.86 1.12
C LYS A 69 20.29 -0.34 1.85
N TYR A 70 19.62 -0.12 2.98
CA TYR A 70 19.22 -1.20 3.89
C TYR A 70 17.72 -1.54 3.85
N LEU A 71 16.87 -0.59 3.47
CA LEU A 71 15.43 -0.81 3.32
C LEU A 71 14.98 -0.88 1.85
N GLY A 72 15.83 -0.46 0.90
CA GLY A 72 15.48 -0.44 -0.52
C GLY A 72 14.37 0.55 -0.87
N VAL A 73 14.22 1.61 -0.06
CA VAL A 73 13.20 2.64 -0.26
C VAL A 73 13.82 3.84 -0.97
N GLU A 74 13.21 4.25 -2.10
CA GLU A 74 13.74 5.31 -2.97
C GLU A 74 13.04 6.67 -2.83
N TRP A 75 11.84 6.70 -2.23
CA TRP A 75 11.08 7.92 -2.02
C TRP A 75 10.23 7.85 -0.75
N LEU A 76 9.99 9.01 -0.16
CA LEU A 76 9.01 9.16 0.92
C LEU A 76 7.64 9.43 0.30
N ALA A 77 6.62 8.75 0.82
CA ALA A 77 5.25 8.90 0.34
C ALA A 77 4.44 9.74 1.33
N GLU A 78 3.75 10.74 0.79
CA GLU A 78 2.53 11.29 1.37
C GLU A 78 1.37 10.77 0.52
N SER A 79 0.45 10.00 1.09
CA SER A 79 -0.70 9.53 0.32
C SER A 79 -1.98 9.65 1.10
N THR A 80 -3.08 9.87 0.41
CA THR A 80 -4.41 9.64 0.96
C THR A 80 -4.97 8.40 0.31
N ARG A 81 -5.38 7.44 1.15
CA ARG A 81 -6.01 6.20 0.70
C ARG A 81 -7.39 6.11 1.30
N ALA A 82 -8.33 5.61 0.51
CA ALA A 82 -9.59 5.13 1.03
C ALA A 82 -9.84 3.72 0.51
N PHE A 83 -10.49 2.90 1.31
CA PHE A 83 -11.05 1.66 0.81
C PHE A 83 -12.42 1.44 1.43
N ALA A 84 -13.28 0.71 0.72
CA ALA A 84 -14.54 0.25 1.24
C ALA A 84 -14.83 -1.18 0.81
N PHE A 85 -15.61 -1.89 1.62
CA PHE A 85 -16.26 -3.12 1.21
C PHE A 85 -17.69 -3.19 1.74
N LYS A 86 -18.56 -3.90 1.01
CA LYS A 86 -19.90 -4.29 1.45
C LYS A 86 -20.31 -5.56 0.73
N GLY A 87 -20.43 -6.68 1.44
CA GLY A 87 -20.65 -7.99 0.82
C GLY A 87 -19.56 -8.33 -0.21
N ARG A 88 -19.90 -8.33 -1.51
CA ARG A 88 -18.96 -8.56 -2.63
C ARG A 88 -18.43 -7.28 -3.29
N MET A 89 -18.96 -6.12 -2.91
CA MET A 89 -18.56 -4.84 -3.49
C MET A 89 -17.27 -4.35 -2.85
N ARG A 90 -16.35 -3.80 -3.65
CA ARG A 90 -15.07 -3.24 -3.19
C ARG A 90 -14.87 -1.87 -3.80
N TYR A 91 -14.24 -0.97 -3.05
CA TYR A 91 -13.84 0.36 -3.47
C TYR A 91 -12.43 0.63 -2.96
N SER A 92 -11.58 1.21 -3.78
CA SER A 92 -10.24 1.63 -3.39
C SER A 92 -9.88 2.93 -4.10
N LEU A 93 -9.43 3.91 -3.34
CA LEU A 93 -8.90 5.17 -3.82
C LEU A 93 -7.48 5.30 -3.28
N SER A 94 -6.53 5.61 -4.16
CA SER A 94 -5.16 5.93 -3.77
C SER A 94 -4.74 7.21 -4.46
N GLN A 95 -4.56 8.27 -3.67
CA GLN A 95 -3.95 9.52 -4.10
C GLN A 95 -2.56 9.56 -3.50
N THR A 96 -1.54 9.29 -4.30
CA THR A 96 -0.16 9.22 -3.82
C THR A 96 0.56 10.45 -4.30
N ALA A 97 1.09 11.26 -3.39
CA ALA A 97 2.14 12.21 -3.69
C ALA A 97 3.49 11.60 -3.30
N GLY A 98 4.41 11.51 -4.26
CA GLY A 98 5.77 11.03 -4.01
C GLY A 98 6.74 12.20 -3.88
N THR A 99 7.66 12.13 -2.91
CA THR A 99 8.84 12.99 -2.86
C THR A 99 10.07 12.09 -2.98
N TYR A 100 10.77 12.16 -4.12
CA TYR A 100 12.00 11.40 -4.34
C TYR A 100 13.16 12.07 -3.60
N GLU A 101 13.80 11.36 -2.67
CA GLU A 101 14.97 11.91 -1.96
C GLU A 101 16.23 11.95 -2.86
N HIS A 102 16.23 11.22 -3.97
CA HIS A 102 17.38 11.11 -4.90
C HIS A 102 17.20 11.93 -6.19
N ILE A 103 15.99 12.45 -6.43
CA ILE A 103 15.65 13.32 -7.57
C ILE A 103 15.27 14.66 -6.96
N VAL A 104 16.25 15.29 -6.31
CA VAL A 104 16.08 16.60 -5.69
C VAL A 104 16.94 17.58 -6.45
N ASP A 105 16.31 18.57 -7.10
CA ASP A 105 17.00 19.81 -7.37
C ASP A 105 17.37 20.41 -6.00
N VAL A 106 18.67 20.53 -5.77
CA VAL A 106 19.22 21.17 -4.58
C VAL A 106 19.19 22.68 -4.83
N ASP A 107 18.73 23.45 -3.85
CA ASP A 107 18.83 24.92 -3.90
C ASP A 107 20.31 25.37 -3.95
N GLU A 108 20.56 26.66 -4.15
CA GLU A 108 21.92 27.21 -4.23
C GLU A 108 22.74 26.97 -2.94
N GLU A 109 22.07 26.68 -1.82
CA GLU A 109 22.65 26.34 -0.52
C GLU A 109 22.83 24.83 -0.28
N GLY A 110 22.36 23.96 -1.19
CA GLY A 110 22.45 22.51 -1.07
C GLY A 110 21.38 21.87 -0.20
N ASN A 111 20.27 22.55 0.07
CA ASN A 111 19.10 21.98 0.72
C ASN A 111 18.16 21.35 -0.31
N PRO A 112 17.47 20.26 0.05
CA PRO A 112 16.56 19.60 -0.86
C PRO A 112 15.30 20.44 -1.15
N GLU A 113 15.00 20.79 -2.41
CA GLU A 113 13.68 21.30 -2.81
C GLU A 113 12.68 20.15 -3.04
N MET A 114 11.50 20.25 -2.41
CA MET A 114 10.42 19.27 -2.58
C MET A 114 9.79 19.36 -3.97
N VAL A 115 9.97 18.34 -4.81
CA VAL A 115 9.16 18.16 -6.02
C VAL A 115 7.90 17.37 -5.66
N ARG A 116 6.75 18.05 -5.57
CA ARG A 116 5.44 17.39 -5.44
C ARG A 116 5.01 16.84 -6.80
N VAL A 117 4.89 15.52 -6.91
CA VAL A 117 4.18 14.86 -8.02
C VAL A 117 2.88 14.31 -7.47
N THR A 118 1.73 14.75 -8.01
CA THR A 118 0.40 14.26 -7.58
C THR A 118 -0.19 13.35 -8.67
N PRO A 119 -0.19 12.02 -8.48
CA PRO A 119 -1.16 11.15 -9.15
C PRO A 119 -2.33 10.73 -8.24
N GLY A 120 -3.55 10.77 -8.76
CA GLY A 120 -4.73 10.11 -8.20
C GLY A 120 -5.11 8.87 -8.99
N LEU A 121 -5.45 7.77 -8.32
CA LEU A 121 -6.01 6.57 -8.95
C LEU A 121 -7.26 6.13 -8.17
N GLU A 122 -8.38 5.94 -8.87
CA GLU A 122 -9.64 5.45 -8.32
C GLU A 122 -10.03 4.10 -8.93
N GLN A 123 -10.45 3.15 -8.10
CA GLN A 123 -10.80 1.78 -8.48
C GLN A 123 -12.09 1.33 -7.78
N THR A 124 -13.02 0.75 -8.55
CA THR A 124 -14.31 0.23 -8.05
C THR A 124 -14.55 -1.20 -8.56
N PHE A 125 -15.18 -2.03 -7.74
CA PHE A 125 -15.46 -3.44 -8.04
C PHE A 125 -16.89 -3.81 -7.61
N ASN A 126 -17.64 -4.44 -8.52
CA ASN A 126 -18.99 -4.94 -8.24
C ASN A 126 -19.13 -6.42 -8.64
N GLY A 127 -19.23 -7.31 -7.64
CA GLY A 127 -20.05 -8.53 -7.73
C GLY A 127 -19.46 -9.81 -8.33
N GLU A 128 -18.44 -9.78 -9.20
CA GLU A 128 -17.97 -10.99 -9.93
C GLU A 128 -16.66 -11.63 -9.42
N ALA A 129 -16.12 -11.19 -8.28
CA ALA A 129 -14.87 -11.72 -7.71
C ALA A 129 -14.90 -13.23 -7.37
N TYR A 130 -16.09 -13.84 -7.26
CA TYR A 130 -16.23 -15.25 -6.85
C TYR A 130 -15.80 -16.26 -7.92
N PHE A 131 -15.69 -15.86 -9.20
CA PHE A 131 -15.41 -16.81 -10.28
C PHE A 131 -13.94 -17.23 -10.41
N GLN A 132 -13.01 -16.52 -9.76
CA GLN A 132 -11.56 -16.80 -9.85
C GLN A 132 -10.98 -17.45 -8.58
N HIS A 133 -11.75 -17.54 -7.50
CA HIS A 133 -11.33 -18.17 -6.23
C HIS A 133 -11.62 -19.68 -6.16
N ASP A 134 -12.12 -20.32 -7.23
CA ASP A 134 -12.40 -21.75 -7.24
C ASP A 134 -11.15 -22.65 -7.40
N GLY A 135 -9.96 -22.04 -7.40
CA GLY A 135 -8.67 -22.72 -7.41
C GLY A 135 -8.29 -23.37 -8.75
N LYS A 136 -9.04 -23.14 -9.84
CA LYS A 136 -8.83 -23.85 -11.10
C LYS A 136 -7.90 -23.18 -12.11
N GLU A 137 -7.58 -21.89 -11.96
CA GLU A 137 -6.64 -21.19 -12.85
C GLU A 137 -5.64 -20.33 -12.04
N LYS A 138 -4.35 -20.44 -12.38
CA LYS A 138 -3.28 -19.63 -11.77
C LYS A 138 -3.45 -18.17 -12.18
N TYR A 139 -3.61 -17.30 -11.18
CA TYR A 139 -3.42 -15.84 -11.24
C TYR A 139 -4.08 -15.14 -12.43
N ARG A 140 -5.31 -14.64 -12.23
CA ARG A 140 -5.85 -13.53 -13.02
C ARG A 140 -6.04 -12.34 -12.07
N GLU A 141 -5.73 -11.14 -12.54
CA GLU A 141 -6.11 -9.92 -11.85
C GLU A 141 -7.64 -9.93 -11.66
N HIS A 142 -8.11 -9.46 -10.50
CA HIS A 142 -9.54 -9.39 -10.19
C HIS A 142 -10.26 -8.63 -11.32
N PRO A 143 -11.49 -9.03 -11.72
CA PRO A 143 -12.30 -8.23 -12.62
C PRO A 143 -12.62 -6.87 -11.97
N ALA A 144 -11.78 -5.89 -12.28
CA ALA A 144 -11.77 -4.49 -11.92
C ALA A 144 -12.06 -3.65 -13.17
N ALA A 145 -12.88 -2.61 -13.02
CA ALA A 145 -12.85 -1.48 -13.91
C ALA A 145 -11.89 -0.45 -13.31
N VAL A 146 -10.76 -0.21 -13.95
CA VAL A 146 -9.85 0.86 -13.54
C VAL A 146 -10.16 2.08 -14.39
N ILE A 147 -10.40 3.19 -13.70
CA ILE A 147 -10.75 4.48 -14.26
C ILE A 147 -9.50 5.35 -14.22
N GLU A 148 -8.89 5.60 -15.38
CA GLU A 148 -7.72 6.46 -15.49
C GLU A 148 -8.13 7.82 -16.08
N THR A 149 -7.67 8.92 -15.48
CA THR A 149 -7.87 10.25 -16.05
C THR A 149 -6.81 10.56 -17.12
N ARG A 150 -7.15 11.40 -18.09
CA ARG A 150 -6.36 11.65 -19.32
C ARG A 150 -4.95 12.22 -19.08
N GLU A 151 -4.66 12.76 -17.90
CA GLU A 151 -3.37 13.36 -17.54
C GLU A 151 -2.40 12.38 -16.85
N GLU A 152 -2.85 11.19 -16.47
CA GLU A 152 -2.13 10.28 -15.58
C GLU A 152 -1.61 9.05 -16.33
N ARG A 153 -0.61 9.25 -17.19
CA ARG A 153 0.19 8.13 -17.73
C ARG A 153 1.30 7.75 -16.76
N LEU A 154 1.06 6.75 -15.92
CA LEU A 154 2.14 5.99 -15.29
C LEU A 154 2.24 4.61 -15.94
N LYS A 155 3.48 4.18 -16.21
CA LYS A 155 3.83 3.04 -17.10
C LYS A 155 3.85 1.68 -16.40
N GLU A 156 3.16 1.47 -15.29
CA GLU A 156 3.27 0.21 -14.55
C GLU A 156 1.92 -0.50 -14.35
N PRO A 157 1.81 -1.79 -14.74
CA PRO A 157 0.64 -2.62 -14.49
C PRO A 157 0.67 -3.09 -13.03
N THR A 158 0.28 -2.22 -12.10
CA THR A 158 -0.16 -2.63 -10.75
C THR A 158 -1.66 -2.36 -10.56
N VAL A 159 -2.36 -2.24 -11.68
CA VAL A 159 -3.67 -1.63 -11.77
C VAL A 159 -4.76 -2.69 -11.55
N GLY A 160 -5.21 -2.86 -10.30
CA GLY A 160 -6.33 -3.75 -9.96
C GLY A 160 -6.31 -4.38 -8.57
N GLN A 161 -5.36 -4.00 -7.70
CA GLN A 161 -5.29 -4.56 -6.35
C GLN A 161 -6.13 -3.73 -5.37
N PHE A 162 -7.09 -4.37 -4.71
CA PHE A 162 -7.79 -3.80 -3.56
C PHE A 162 -6.79 -3.61 -2.40
N HIS A 163 -6.31 -2.37 -2.22
CA HIS A 163 -5.32 -2.03 -1.21
C HIS A 163 -5.96 -1.80 0.16
N CYS A 164 -6.08 -2.89 0.93
CA CYS A 164 -6.58 -2.89 2.30
C CYS A 164 -5.46 -2.81 3.36
N SER A 165 -4.34 -2.15 3.05
CA SER A 165 -3.12 -2.15 3.91
C SER A 165 -3.40 -1.75 5.36
N TYR A 166 -4.42 -0.94 5.61
CA TYR A 166 -4.90 -0.60 6.94
C TYR A 166 -5.41 -1.81 7.74
N LEU A 167 -6.22 -2.70 7.14
CA LEU A 167 -6.72 -3.90 7.83
C LEU A 167 -5.61 -4.94 8.04
N GLU A 168 -4.71 -5.07 7.07
CA GLU A 168 -3.53 -5.92 7.18
C GLU A 168 -2.61 -5.49 8.31
N ALA A 169 -2.37 -4.18 8.42
CA ALA A 169 -1.59 -3.61 9.52
C ALA A 169 -2.20 -3.88 10.89
N ASN A 170 -3.50 -4.21 10.96
CA ASN A 170 -4.24 -4.55 12.17
C ASN A 170 -4.47 -6.05 12.37
N PHE A 171 -3.82 -6.93 11.58
CA PHE A 171 -3.96 -8.39 11.70
C PHE A 171 -5.41 -8.88 11.57
N ARG A 172 -6.25 -8.13 10.85
CA ARG A 172 -7.63 -8.48 10.56
C ARG A 172 -7.71 -9.16 9.21
N THR A 173 -8.45 -10.27 9.16
CA THR A 173 -8.83 -10.88 7.89
C THR A 173 -10.30 -11.14 7.86
N LEU A 174 -10.98 -10.52 6.91
CA LEU A 174 -12.32 -10.91 6.51
C LEU A 174 -12.12 -11.86 5.33
N PRO A 175 -12.14 -13.18 5.53
CA PRO A 175 -11.75 -14.16 4.52
C PRO A 175 -12.62 -14.07 3.24
N ASN A 176 -13.88 -13.65 3.39
CA ASN A 176 -14.80 -13.33 2.29
C ASN A 176 -14.40 -12.07 1.48
N ILE A 177 -13.38 -11.33 1.93
CA ILE A 177 -12.92 -10.07 1.35
C ILE A 177 -11.54 -10.21 0.71
N PHE A 178 -10.66 -11.00 1.29
CA PHE A 178 -9.24 -11.06 0.91
C PHE A 178 -8.83 -12.29 0.09
N GLY A 179 -9.74 -13.24 -0.16
CA GLY A 179 -9.42 -14.50 -0.84
C GLY A 179 -8.65 -15.48 0.05
N GLU A 180 -8.77 -16.79 -0.22
CA GLU A 180 -8.23 -17.84 0.67
C GLU A 180 -6.69 -17.98 0.67
N GLN A 181 -5.99 -17.54 -0.39
CA GLN A 181 -4.62 -18.03 -0.65
C GLN A 181 -3.45 -17.21 -0.10
N ASP A 182 -3.56 -15.87 0.07
CA ASP A 182 -2.35 -15.07 0.35
C ASP A 182 -2.35 -14.26 1.65
N ARG A 183 -3.42 -14.26 2.44
CA ARG A 183 -3.52 -13.38 3.63
C ARG A 183 -4.11 -14.03 4.88
N CYS A 184 -4.66 -15.24 4.75
CA CYS A 184 -5.11 -16.03 5.90
C CYS A 184 -3.96 -16.36 6.87
N ASP A 185 -2.73 -16.56 6.39
CA ASP A 185 -1.61 -17.01 7.21
C ASP A 185 -1.15 -16.02 8.30
N ALA A 186 -1.62 -14.77 8.27
CA ALA A 186 -1.26 -13.74 9.26
C ALA A 186 -2.43 -13.28 10.13
N SER A 187 -3.65 -13.81 9.98
CA SER A 187 -4.74 -13.43 10.90
C SER A 187 -4.59 -14.12 12.24
N VAL A 188 -5.02 -13.48 13.33
CA VAL A 188 -5.01 -14.10 14.67
C VAL A 188 -5.82 -15.40 14.68
N ARG A 189 -6.96 -15.43 13.99
CA ARG A 189 -7.83 -16.62 13.89
C ARG A 189 -7.11 -17.79 13.21
N CYS A 190 -6.54 -17.59 12.03
CA CYS A 190 -5.85 -18.66 11.30
C CYS A 190 -4.53 -19.08 11.99
N LEU A 191 -3.83 -18.14 12.61
CA LEU A 191 -2.66 -18.42 13.43
C LEU A 191 -3.01 -19.28 14.66
N ALA A 192 -4.19 -19.07 15.24
CA ALA A 192 -4.71 -19.91 16.32
C ALA A 192 -5.15 -21.29 15.83
N GLU A 193 -5.92 -21.36 14.74
CA GLU A 193 -6.41 -22.61 14.13
C GLU A 193 -5.27 -23.53 13.67
N SER A 194 -4.20 -22.96 13.11
CA SER A 194 -3.02 -23.71 12.68
C SER A 194 -2.14 -24.20 13.84
N GLY A 195 -2.35 -23.69 15.06
CA GLY A 195 -1.49 -23.95 16.21
C GLY A 195 -0.08 -23.34 16.09
N ALA A 196 0.16 -22.46 15.11
CA ALA A 196 1.44 -21.79 14.92
C ALA A 196 1.70 -20.71 15.99
N CYS A 197 0.63 -20.16 16.56
CA CYS A 197 0.67 -19.10 17.55
C CYS A 197 0.40 -19.61 18.96
N ARG A 198 1.00 -18.93 19.94
CA ARG A 198 0.79 -19.17 21.37
C ARG A 198 0.71 -17.87 22.15
N VAL A 199 -0.03 -17.89 23.25
CA VAL A 199 -0.07 -16.80 24.23
C VAL A 199 1.12 -16.95 25.18
N LEU A 200 1.84 -15.86 25.44
CA LEU A 200 2.89 -15.82 26.45
C LEU A 200 2.27 -15.73 27.86
N PRO A 201 2.90 -16.33 28.88
CA PRO A 201 2.38 -16.28 30.25
C PRO A 201 2.48 -14.88 30.86
N GLU A 202 3.39 -14.03 30.37
CA GLU A 202 3.51 -12.65 30.81
C GLU A 202 2.61 -11.70 30.01
N THR A 203 2.01 -10.74 30.70
CA THR A 203 1.43 -9.54 30.08
C THR A 203 2.52 -8.50 29.85
N ALA A 204 2.27 -7.56 28.94
CA ALA A 204 3.17 -6.44 28.66
C ALA A 204 2.40 -5.13 28.71
N ILE A 205 3.01 -4.08 29.27
CA ILE A 205 2.43 -2.73 29.24
C ILE A 205 2.95 -2.01 28.00
N VAL A 206 2.06 -1.64 27.08
CA VAL A 206 2.36 -0.85 25.89
C VAL A 206 1.52 0.42 25.95
N SER A 207 2.15 1.59 25.97
CA SER A 207 1.46 2.89 26.05
C SER A 207 0.37 2.92 27.12
N GLU A 208 0.74 2.55 28.36
CA GLU A 208 -0.16 2.47 29.53
C GLU A 208 -1.25 1.37 29.46
N THR A 209 -1.32 0.59 28.38
CA THR A 209 -2.29 -0.51 28.21
C THR A 209 -1.64 -1.84 28.59
N GLU A 210 -2.23 -2.56 29.55
CA GLU A 210 -1.85 -3.95 29.84
C GLU A 210 -2.35 -4.86 28.73
N CYS A 211 -1.43 -5.46 27.99
CA CYS A 211 -1.70 -6.28 26.81
C CYS A 211 -1.40 -7.75 27.08
N VAL A 212 -2.20 -8.62 26.46
CA VAL A 212 -1.86 -10.03 26.25
C VAL A 212 -0.90 -10.11 25.06
N VAL A 213 0.13 -10.97 25.15
CA VAL A 213 1.15 -11.10 24.11
C VAL A 213 1.02 -12.44 23.40
N LEU A 214 0.78 -12.41 22.10
CA LEU A 214 0.81 -13.56 21.22
C LEU A 214 2.15 -13.63 20.50
N THR A 215 2.64 -14.85 20.23
CA THR A 215 3.89 -15.04 19.49
C THR A 215 3.86 -16.26 18.58
N TRP A 216 4.55 -16.15 17.44
CA TRP A 216 4.77 -17.25 16.51
C TRP A 216 6.08 -17.07 15.75
N GLU A 217 6.66 -18.17 15.31
CA GLU A 217 7.84 -18.19 14.45
C GLU A 217 7.47 -18.63 13.03
N ARG A 218 8.16 -18.07 12.03
CA ARG A 218 8.08 -18.55 10.64
C ARG A 218 9.44 -18.47 9.98
N THR A 219 9.67 -19.29 8.96
CA THR A 219 10.83 -19.16 8.08
C THR A 219 10.36 -18.52 6.79
N VAL A 220 10.99 -17.41 6.40
CA VAL A 220 10.66 -16.65 5.19
C VAL A 220 11.78 -16.80 4.19
N GLU A 221 11.43 -17.16 2.95
CA GLU A 221 12.35 -17.17 1.83
C GLU A 221 12.41 -15.78 1.19
N TRP A 222 13.61 -15.20 1.11
CA TRP A 222 13.89 -13.93 0.48
C TRP A 222 14.62 -14.14 -0.84
N ASN A 223 14.06 -13.58 -1.91
CA ASN A 223 14.77 -13.47 -3.18
C ASN A 223 15.70 -12.24 -3.11
N LEU A 224 17.00 -12.48 -3.14
CA LEU A 224 18.02 -11.45 -3.13
C LEU A 224 18.28 -10.92 -4.54
N VAL A 225 18.81 -9.69 -4.61
CA VAL A 225 19.32 -9.12 -5.86
C VAL A 225 20.41 -10.04 -6.42
N GLY A 226 20.20 -10.54 -7.63
CA GLY A 226 21.06 -11.55 -8.26
C GLY A 226 20.49 -12.97 -8.30
N GLY A 227 19.25 -13.16 -7.83
CA GLY A 227 18.49 -14.42 -7.99
C GLY A 227 18.84 -15.52 -6.99
N SER A 228 19.63 -15.22 -5.97
CA SER A 228 19.83 -16.14 -4.85
C SER A 228 18.69 -16.05 -3.84
N THR A 229 18.41 -17.15 -3.15
CA THR A 229 17.39 -17.21 -2.09
C THR A 229 18.05 -17.29 -0.71
N ARG A 230 17.56 -16.52 0.26
CA ARG A 230 17.97 -16.59 1.67
C ARG A 230 16.78 -16.97 2.53
N GLN A 231 16.92 -18.00 3.36
CA GLN A 231 15.92 -18.35 4.36
C GLN A 231 16.22 -17.59 5.66
N GLU A 232 15.24 -16.89 6.19
CA GLU A 232 15.36 -16.16 7.46
C GLU A 232 14.30 -16.63 8.44
N ARG A 233 14.73 -16.93 9.67
CA ARG A 233 13.80 -17.18 10.77
C ARG A 233 13.29 -15.84 11.29
N MET A 234 11.97 -15.75 11.42
CA MET A 234 11.27 -14.57 11.90
C MET A 234 10.50 -14.93 13.16
N LEU A 235 10.61 -14.10 14.19
CA LEU A 235 9.79 -14.15 15.40
C LEU A 235 8.82 -12.97 15.36
N ASN A 236 7.55 -13.25 15.59
CA ASN A 236 6.50 -12.26 15.57
C ASN A 236 5.93 -12.13 16.98
N LYS A 237 5.57 -10.90 17.37
CA LYS A 237 4.85 -10.61 18.61
C LYS A 237 3.68 -9.69 18.33
N LEU A 238 2.52 -10.05 18.83
CA LEU A 238 1.30 -9.24 18.74
C LEU A 238 0.83 -8.92 20.15
N TYR A 239 0.60 -7.65 20.43
CA TYR A 239 0.18 -7.13 21.73
C TYR A 239 -1.27 -6.68 21.62
N CYS A 240 -2.15 -7.35 22.35
CA CYS A 240 -3.60 -7.20 22.24
C CYS A 240 -4.20 -6.66 23.54
N ASP A 241 -5.05 -5.64 23.43
CA ASP A 241 -5.77 -5.05 24.55
C ASP A 241 -7.02 -5.86 24.92
N PRO A 242 -7.03 -6.60 26.03
CA PRO A 242 -8.17 -7.42 26.46
C PRO A 242 -9.41 -6.58 26.78
N GLN A 243 -9.28 -5.30 27.15
CA GLN A 243 -10.41 -4.42 27.46
C GLN A 243 -11.14 -3.94 26.21
N ARG A 244 -10.47 -3.98 25.05
CA ARG A 244 -11.01 -3.62 23.73
C ARG A 244 -11.15 -4.84 22.83
N ASN A 245 -11.62 -5.95 23.39
CA ASN A 245 -11.79 -7.24 22.69
C ASN A 245 -10.56 -7.67 21.90
N PHE A 246 -9.38 -7.54 22.51
CA PHE A 246 -8.09 -7.93 21.94
C PHE A 246 -7.67 -7.14 20.70
N ALA A 247 -8.08 -5.87 20.60
CA ALA A 247 -7.58 -4.93 19.61
C ALA A 247 -6.04 -4.89 19.63
N MET A 248 -5.42 -4.96 18.45
CA MET A 248 -3.97 -4.92 18.34
C MET A 248 -3.42 -3.54 18.68
N VAL A 249 -2.72 -3.41 19.82
CA VAL A 249 -2.03 -2.19 20.26
C VAL A 249 -0.65 -2.10 19.64
N GLN A 250 0.04 -3.22 19.48
CA GLN A 250 1.36 -3.25 18.86
C GLN A 250 1.60 -4.58 18.15
N TYR A 251 2.40 -4.53 17.10
CA TYR A 251 2.98 -5.66 16.42
C TYR A 251 4.49 -5.45 16.29
N GLU A 252 5.27 -6.51 16.51
CA GLU A 252 6.71 -6.48 16.32
C GLU A 252 7.15 -7.71 15.52
N LEU A 253 8.01 -7.46 14.53
CA LEU A 253 8.65 -8.48 13.72
C LEU A 253 10.15 -8.45 14.01
N PHE A 254 10.70 -9.61 14.37
CA PHE A 254 12.12 -9.79 14.64
C PHE A 254 12.71 -10.77 13.64
N ASN A 255 13.93 -10.49 13.20
CA ASN A 255 14.79 -11.53 12.64
C ASN A 255 15.48 -12.30 13.76
N VAL A 256 15.46 -13.63 13.67
CA VAL A 256 16.14 -14.53 14.61
C VAL A 256 17.38 -15.10 13.94
N LEU A 257 18.54 -14.51 14.23
CA LEU A 257 19.84 -15.11 13.93
C LEU A 257 20.33 -15.81 15.21
N ASP A 258 21.36 -15.26 15.84
CA ASP A 258 21.82 -15.66 17.18
C ASP A 258 20.97 -15.02 18.28
N GLU A 259 20.53 -13.78 18.07
CA GLU A 259 19.63 -13.02 18.93
C GLU A 259 18.51 -12.37 18.11
N PRO A 260 17.32 -12.13 18.70
CA PRO A 260 16.25 -11.40 18.02
C PRO A 260 16.63 -9.94 17.76
N VAL A 261 16.60 -9.53 16.50
CA VAL A 261 16.81 -8.15 16.07
C VAL A 261 15.50 -7.60 15.51
N LEU A 262 15.05 -6.46 16.01
CA LEU A 262 13.84 -5.82 15.53
C LEU A 262 13.97 -5.44 14.04
N ARG A 263 13.00 -5.84 13.23
CA ARG A 263 12.91 -5.52 11.80
C ARG A 263 11.81 -4.54 11.50
N SER A 264 10.67 -4.69 12.15
CA SER A 264 9.60 -3.71 12.06
C SER A 264 8.76 -3.68 13.32
N ARG A 265 8.18 -2.53 13.61
CA ARG A 265 7.20 -2.34 14.67
C ARG A 265 6.02 -1.57 14.12
N THR A 266 4.81 -1.98 14.46
CA THR A 266 3.61 -1.18 14.23
C THR A 266 2.96 -0.93 15.58
N THR A 267 2.69 0.33 15.92
CA THR A 267 1.99 0.73 17.13
C THR A 267 0.70 1.44 16.75
N SER A 268 -0.38 1.09 17.42
CA SER A 268 -1.74 1.56 17.16
C SER A 268 -2.28 2.32 18.36
N SER A 269 -2.96 3.44 18.13
CA SER A 269 -3.57 4.27 19.17
C SER A 269 -4.91 4.86 18.72
N ASP A 270 -5.56 5.57 19.64
CA ASP A 270 -6.81 6.31 19.38
C ASP A 270 -7.91 5.39 18.83
N PHE A 271 -8.13 4.26 19.52
CA PHE A 271 -9.09 3.27 19.11
C PHE A 271 -10.52 3.79 19.18
N VAL A 272 -11.29 3.48 18.15
CA VAL A 272 -12.75 3.69 18.10
C VAL A 272 -13.44 2.35 17.88
N GLU A 273 -14.55 2.17 18.58
CA GLU A 273 -15.46 1.05 18.35
C GLU A 273 -16.33 1.37 17.13
N VAL A 274 -16.06 0.71 16.01
CA VAL A 274 -16.76 0.99 14.74
C VAL A 274 -18.03 0.17 14.58
N ALA A 275 -18.06 -1.01 15.20
CA ALA A 275 -19.21 -1.90 15.31
C ALA A 275 -19.12 -2.63 16.65
N ASP A 276 -20.19 -3.30 17.08
CA ASP A 276 -20.26 -3.95 18.41
C ASP A 276 -19.05 -4.88 18.64
N GLY A 277 -18.21 -4.48 19.59
CA GLY A 277 -16.98 -5.16 19.97
C GLY A 277 -15.80 -5.04 18.99
N VAL A 278 -15.94 -4.35 17.86
CA VAL A 278 -14.91 -4.16 16.84
C VAL A 278 -14.19 -2.83 17.04
N TRP A 279 -12.98 -2.91 17.58
CA TRP A 279 -12.12 -1.74 17.82
C TRP A 279 -11.04 -1.63 16.75
N LEU A 280 -10.95 -0.47 16.11
CA LEU A 280 -9.95 -0.15 15.09
C LEU A 280 -9.23 1.17 15.44
N PRO A 281 -7.91 1.29 15.18
CA PRO A 281 -7.15 2.47 15.56
C PRO A 281 -7.33 3.63 14.58
N GLN A 282 -7.46 4.86 15.10
CA GLN A 282 -7.42 6.04 14.25
C GLN A 282 -5.99 6.47 13.90
N THR A 283 -5.01 6.06 14.69
CA THR A 283 -3.59 6.38 14.44
C THR A 283 -2.77 5.10 14.44
N MET A 284 -1.89 4.94 13.45
CA MET A 284 -0.86 3.90 13.48
C MET A 284 0.50 4.48 13.13
N ILE A 285 1.54 3.96 13.76
CA ILE A 285 2.93 4.27 13.45
C ILE A 285 3.62 2.96 13.10
N SER A 286 4.09 2.84 11.86
CA SER A 286 4.89 1.71 11.40
C SER A 286 6.34 2.15 11.25
N GLU A 287 7.25 1.45 11.92
CA GLU A 287 8.69 1.68 11.88
C GLU A 287 9.37 0.51 11.16
N SER A 288 10.21 0.82 10.19
CA SER A 288 11.09 -0.15 9.52
C SER A 288 12.51 0.03 10.02
N CYS A 289 13.11 -1.05 10.50
CA CYS A 289 14.43 -1.06 11.14
C CYS A 289 15.49 -1.65 10.22
N ALA A 290 16.75 -1.24 10.43
CA ALA A 290 17.87 -1.82 9.70
C ALA A 290 17.95 -3.34 9.93
N PRO A 291 18.24 -4.15 8.89
CA PRO A 291 18.27 -5.60 8.97
C PRO A 291 19.36 -6.09 9.93
N PRO A 292 19.32 -7.37 10.33
CA PRO A 292 20.29 -7.92 11.29
C PRO A 292 21.70 -8.18 10.71
N GLN A 293 21.86 -8.23 9.38
CA GLN A 293 23.08 -8.57 8.66
C GLN A 293 23.47 -7.43 7.72
N ASP A 294 24.76 -7.37 7.36
CA ASP A 294 25.29 -6.43 6.36
C ASP A 294 25.12 -4.93 6.70
N VAL A 295 24.86 -4.64 7.98
CA VAL A 295 24.76 -3.30 8.58
C VAL A 295 25.84 -3.11 9.65
N PRO A 296 26.31 -1.87 9.89
CA PRO A 296 27.10 -1.55 11.07
C PRO A 296 26.34 -1.90 12.37
N ASP A 297 27.05 -2.39 13.38
CA ASP A 297 26.45 -2.75 14.68
C ASP A 297 25.63 -1.61 15.30
N SER A 298 26.06 -0.35 15.09
CA SER A 298 25.37 0.84 15.60
C SER A 298 23.99 1.10 14.97
N LEU A 299 23.69 0.49 13.82
CA LEU A 299 22.40 0.63 13.12
C LEU A 299 21.52 -0.61 13.24
N ARG A 300 22.07 -1.74 13.71
CA ARG A 300 21.38 -3.03 13.76
C ARG A 300 20.09 -2.93 14.60
N GLY A 301 18.95 -3.15 13.95
CA GLY A 301 17.62 -3.04 14.60
C GLY A 301 17.18 -1.62 14.97
N VAL A 302 17.90 -0.58 14.53
CA VAL A 302 17.51 0.82 14.70
C VAL A 302 16.48 1.18 13.64
N ALA A 303 15.41 1.87 14.03
CA ALA A 303 14.42 2.40 13.09
C ALA A 303 15.07 3.42 12.14
N LEU A 304 14.94 3.18 10.84
CA LEU A 304 15.45 4.08 9.80
C LEU A 304 14.32 4.85 9.10
N LEU A 305 13.12 4.28 9.06
CA LEU A 305 11.96 4.85 8.39
C LEU A 305 10.74 4.72 9.30
N ARG A 306 9.92 5.77 9.35
CA ARG A 306 8.64 5.76 10.06
C ARG A 306 7.52 6.18 9.12
N THR A 307 6.46 5.39 9.04
CA THR A 307 5.23 5.73 8.34
C THR A 307 4.13 5.93 9.36
N ARG A 308 3.52 7.12 9.36
CA ARG A 308 2.33 7.40 10.15
C ARG A 308 1.08 7.25 9.29
N TYR A 309 0.07 6.62 9.85
CA TYR A 309 -1.27 6.49 9.30
C TYR A 309 -2.22 7.28 10.18
N GLU A 310 -3.01 8.19 9.60
CA GLU A 310 -4.03 8.96 10.32
C GLU A 310 -5.39 8.77 9.63
N VAL A 311 -6.33 8.15 10.33
CA VAL A 311 -7.69 7.90 9.84
C VAL A 311 -8.51 9.18 9.97
N SER A 312 -9.07 9.63 8.86
CA SER A 312 -9.94 10.82 8.78
C SER A 312 -11.43 10.46 8.80
N GLU A 313 -11.81 9.32 8.22
CA GLU A 313 -13.17 8.79 8.26
C GLU A 313 -13.13 7.27 8.44
N ILE A 314 -14.05 6.76 9.25
CA ILE A 314 -14.25 5.32 9.43
C ILE A 314 -15.73 5.04 9.70
N HIS A 315 -16.27 4.12 8.92
CA HIS A 315 -17.71 3.79 8.87
C HIS A 315 -17.85 2.28 8.79
N ALA A 316 -18.70 1.69 9.61
CA ALA A 316 -18.94 0.25 9.60
C ALA A 316 -20.44 -0.03 9.57
N ASN A 317 -20.83 -1.03 8.76
CA ASN A 317 -22.21 -1.48 8.54
C ASN A 317 -23.17 -0.41 7.97
N ASP A 318 -22.68 0.78 7.63
CA ASP A 318 -23.44 1.90 7.07
C ASP A 318 -22.84 2.44 5.76
N VAL A 319 -22.02 1.64 5.06
CA VAL A 319 -21.36 2.07 3.82
C VAL A 319 -22.41 2.23 2.69
N PRO A 320 -22.52 3.43 2.08
CA PRO A 320 -23.48 3.69 1.00
C PRO A 320 -23.16 2.90 -0.27
N ASP A 321 -24.20 2.47 -1.00
CA ASP A 321 -24.04 1.68 -2.23
C ASP A 321 -23.46 2.52 -3.38
N GLU A 322 -23.65 3.84 -3.32
CA GLU A 322 -23.16 4.82 -4.27
C GLU A 322 -21.63 4.79 -4.39
N LEU A 323 -20.90 4.48 -3.31
CA LEU A 323 -19.43 4.33 -3.35
C LEU A 323 -18.95 3.19 -4.24
N PHE A 324 -19.80 2.21 -4.50
CA PHE A 324 -19.48 1.05 -5.36
C PHE A 324 -20.00 1.21 -6.78
N THR A 325 -20.64 2.33 -7.07
CA THR A 325 -21.15 2.68 -8.40
C THR A 325 -20.33 3.83 -8.94
N PRO A 326 -19.24 3.57 -9.69
CA PRO A 326 -18.38 4.63 -10.16
C PRO A 326 -19.14 5.60 -11.07
N GLU A 327 -18.99 6.89 -10.81
CA GLU A 327 -19.40 7.94 -11.75
C GLU A 327 -18.34 8.04 -12.85
N ILE A 328 -18.51 7.30 -13.94
CA ILE A 328 -17.56 7.31 -15.06
C ILE A 328 -17.92 8.44 -16.02
N ASN A 329 -17.16 9.54 -15.96
CA ASN A 329 -17.35 10.69 -16.85
C ASN A 329 -17.13 10.33 -18.32
N THR A 330 -17.70 11.13 -19.22
CA THR A 330 -17.43 10.99 -20.65
C THR A 330 -15.97 11.32 -20.96
N GLY A 331 -15.38 10.64 -21.93
CA GLY A 331 -13.97 10.76 -22.26
C GLY A 331 -13.01 10.02 -21.31
N THR A 332 -13.52 9.42 -20.25
CA THR A 332 -12.71 8.62 -19.32
C THR A 332 -12.28 7.31 -19.93
N TRP A 333 -11.04 6.92 -19.66
CA TRP A 333 -10.48 5.65 -20.10
C TRP A 333 -10.76 4.56 -19.07
N VAL A 334 -11.24 3.41 -19.54
CA VAL A 334 -11.63 2.27 -18.72
C VAL A 334 -10.80 1.06 -19.13
N HIS A 335 -10.11 0.47 -18.17
CA HIS A 335 -9.57 -0.90 -18.26
C HIS A 335 -10.58 -1.84 -17.60
N ASP A 336 -11.25 -2.67 -18.38
CA ASP A 336 -12.31 -3.57 -17.90
C ASP A 336 -11.83 -5.01 -17.94
N SER A 337 -11.45 -5.54 -16.78
CA SER A 337 -10.97 -6.92 -16.65
C SER A 337 -12.09 -7.94 -16.42
N ARG A 338 -13.38 -7.52 -16.44
CA ARG A 338 -14.51 -8.46 -16.54
C ARG A 338 -14.53 -9.17 -17.90
N HIS A 339 -13.92 -8.55 -18.90
CA HIS A 339 -13.78 -9.09 -20.24
C HIS A 339 -12.30 -9.14 -20.60
N LEU A 340 -11.84 -10.31 -21.06
CA LEU A 340 -10.45 -10.50 -21.45
C LEU A 340 -10.34 -10.75 -22.94
N LYS A 341 -9.36 -10.11 -23.58
CA LYS A 341 -8.92 -10.40 -24.95
C LYS A 341 -7.47 -10.88 -24.89
N ASP A 342 -7.25 -12.11 -25.34
CA ASP A 342 -5.90 -12.72 -25.37
C ASP A 342 -5.19 -12.75 -24.00
N GLY A 343 -5.98 -12.81 -22.92
CA GLY A 343 -5.50 -12.80 -21.53
C GLY A 343 -5.43 -11.43 -20.87
N GLU A 344 -5.59 -10.35 -21.65
CA GLU A 344 -5.49 -8.96 -21.17
C GLU A 344 -6.87 -8.32 -20.99
N PRO A 345 -7.05 -7.39 -20.02
CA PRO A 345 -8.27 -6.60 -19.88
C PRO A 345 -8.59 -5.80 -21.14
N ILE A 346 -9.87 -5.74 -21.52
CA ILE A 346 -10.28 -4.86 -22.63
C ILE A 346 -10.17 -3.40 -22.21
N GLN A 347 -9.93 -2.52 -23.17
CA GLN A 347 -9.81 -1.09 -22.92
C GLN A 347 -10.82 -0.29 -23.74
N TYR A 348 -11.47 0.70 -23.15
CA TYR A 348 -12.37 1.59 -23.89
C TYR A 348 -12.52 2.97 -23.29
N VAL A 349 -12.95 3.93 -24.11
CA VAL A 349 -13.29 5.30 -23.66
C VAL A 349 -14.79 5.46 -23.53
N ILE A 350 -15.26 6.03 -22.41
CA ILE A 350 -16.68 6.36 -22.24
C ILE A 350 -17.11 7.39 -23.29
N PRO A 351 -18.11 7.09 -24.13
CA PRO A 351 -18.59 8.02 -25.13
C PRO A 351 -19.35 9.20 -24.49
N ASP A 352 -19.35 10.35 -25.17
CA ASP A 352 -20.19 11.49 -24.80
C ASP A 352 -21.69 11.17 -24.86
N ASP A 353 -22.06 10.21 -25.71
CA ASP A 353 -23.41 9.69 -25.86
C ASP A 353 -23.50 8.29 -25.27
N SER A 354 -24.15 8.17 -24.11
CA SER A 354 -24.35 6.90 -23.38
C SER A 354 -24.98 5.78 -24.22
N SER A 355 -25.75 6.11 -25.27
CA SER A 355 -26.34 5.11 -26.15
C SER A 355 -25.29 4.34 -26.98
N GLN A 356 -24.07 4.88 -27.11
CA GLN A 356 -22.94 4.26 -27.81
C GLN A 356 -22.10 3.35 -26.90
N LEU A 357 -22.31 3.38 -25.58
CA LEU A 357 -21.46 2.64 -24.65
C LEU A 357 -21.48 1.13 -24.95
N ALA A 358 -22.65 0.58 -25.22
CA ALA A 358 -22.80 -0.84 -25.53
C ALA A 358 -22.01 -1.24 -26.80
N SER A 359 -22.03 -0.41 -27.85
CA SER A 359 -21.29 -0.71 -29.08
C SER A 359 -19.77 -0.55 -28.90
N VAL A 360 -19.34 0.46 -28.15
CA VAL A 360 -17.92 0.65 -27.79
C VAL A 360 -17.39 -0.54 -27.00
N MET A 361 -18.15 -1.02 -26.00
CA MET A 361 -17.80 -2.22 -25.23
C MET A 361 -17.73 -3.47 -26.11
N GLN A 362 -18.71 -3.68 -27.00
CA GLN A 362 -18.70 -4.84 -27.90
C GLN A 362 -17.52 -4.81 -28.89
N GLU A 363 -17.15 -3.63 -29.41
CA GLU A 363 -15.93 -3.46 -30.21
C GLU A 363 -14.69 -3.82 -29.39
N ALA A 364 -14.57 -3.30 -28.16
CA ALA A 364 -13.46 -3.60 -27.26
C ALA A 364 -13.38 -5.10 -26.90
N ILE A 365 -14.50 -5.79 -26.72
CA ILE A 365 -14.53 -7.26 -26.53
C ILE A 365 -13.98 -7.98 -27.76
N ALA A 366 -14.29 -7.50 -28.97
CA ALA A 366 -13.82 -8.14 -30.20
C ALA A 366 -12.32 -7.90 -30.47
N THR A 367 -11.83 -6.69 -30.20
CA THR A 367 -10.50 -6.21 -30.62
C THR A 367 -9.48 -6.11 -29.48
N GLY A 368 -9.93 -6.14 -28.23
CA GLY A 368 -9.16 -5.77 -27.03
C GLY A 368 -9.19 -4.27 -26.71
N TYR A 369 -9.67 -3.43 -27.63
CA TYR A 369 -9.64 -1.97 -27.47
C TYR A 369 -10.67 -1.21 -28.34
N SER A 370 -11.36 -0.20 -27.79
CA SER A 370 -12.24 0.68 -28.57
C SER A 370 -12.22 2.16 -28.15
N ILE A 371 -12.33 3.05 -29.14
CA ILE A 371 -12.56 4.50 -28.96
C ILE A 371 -13.90 4.84 -29.62
N PRO A 372 -14.76 5.68 -29.01
CA PRO A 372 -15.94 6.22 -29.64
C PRO A 372 -15.65 6.83 -31.02
N ASN A 373 -16.54 6.62 -31.99
CA ASN A 373 -16.37 7.19 -33.33
C ASN A 373 -16.37 8.74 -33.32
N SER A 374 -16.96 9.37 -32.29
CA SER A 374 -16.94 10.82 -32.10
C SER A 374 -15.54 11.36 -31.73
N THR A 375 -14.67 10.53 -31.16
CA THR A 375 -13.30 10.88 -30.76
C THR A 375 -12.23 10.29 -31.68
N LYS A 376 -12.60 9.36 -32.58
CA LYS A 376 -11.72 8.99 -33.70
C LYS A 376 -11.47 10.27 -34.51
N PRO A 377 -10.21 10.68 -34.73
CA PRO A 377 -9.92 11.84 -35.56
C PRO A 377 -10.65 11.63 -36.89
N GLN A 378 -11.57 12.54 -37.24
CA GLN A 378 -12.23 12.45 -38.53
C GLN A 378 -11.12 12.32 -39.56
N PRO A 379 -11.18 11.30 -40.45
CA PRO A 379 -10.24 11.24 -41.55
C PRO A 379 -10.35 12.59 -42.22
N SER A 380 -9.28 13.40 -42.13
CA SER A 380 -9.27 14.70 -42.79
C SER A 380 -9.68 14.40 -44.23
N PRO A 381 -10.68 15.10 -44.79
CA PRO A 381 -11.09 14.86 -46.15
C PRO A 381 -9.81 14.89 -46.96
N MET A 382 -9.45 13.73 -47.52
CA MET A 382 -8.20 13.53 -48.21
C MET A 382 -7.98 14.76 -49.09
N ASN A 383 -6.91 15.51 -48.82
CA ASN A 383 -6.25 16.22 -49.88
C ASN A 383 -6.07 15.17 -50.97
N VAL A 384 -6.87 15.28 -52.03
CA VAL A 384 -6.68 14.59 -53.28
C VAL A 384 -5.31 15.08 -53.74
N LEU A 385 -4.28 14.33 -53.35
CA LEU A 385 -2.94 14.50 -53.88
C LEU A 385 -3.08 14.24 -55.39
N PRO A 386 -2.70 15.20 -56.25
CA PRO A 386 -2.71 14.97 -57.68
C PRO A 386 -1.80 13.78 -58.02
N ASP A 387 -2.18 13.04 -59.05
CA ASP A 387 -1.46 11.87 -59.55
C ASP A 387 0.07 12.07 -59.56
N PRO A 388 0.85 11.04 -59.22
CA PRO A 388 2.31 11.15 -59.20
C PRO A 388 2.84 11.39 -60.62
N MET A 389 3.49 12.54 -60.82
CA MET A 389 4.36 12.74 -61.98
C MET A 389 5.57 11.79 -61.90
N PRO A 390 6.08 11.32 -63.05
CA PRO A 390 7.10 10.28 -63.13
C PRO A 390 8.50 10.81 -62.81
N ASP A 391 9.29 9.91 -62.21
CA ASP A 391 10.75 9.85 -62.17
C ASP A 391 11.55 11.16 -62.04
N ARG A 392 12.06 11.40 -60.82
CA ARG A 392 13.39 11.98 -60.63
C ARG A 392 14.16 11.23 -59.54
N GLY A 393 15.38 10.86 -59.89
CA GLY A 393 16.25 9.94 -59.17
C GLY A 393 16.70 10.39 -57.77
N ASP A 394 16.94 9.36 -56.96
CA ASP A 394 18.17 9.08 -56.21
C ASP A 394 18.73 10.13 -55.21
N SER A 395 18.83 9.74 -53.92
CA SER A 395 19.98 10.01 -53.02
C SER A 395 19.74 9.77 -51.50
N SER A 396 19.12 8.67 -51.06
CA SER A 396 19.02 8.39 -49.60
C SER A 396 19.33 6.96 -49.13
N SER A 397 19.98 6.12 -49.93
CA SER A 397 20.35 4.75 -49.53
C SER A 397 21.70 4.60 -48.79
N ASN A 398 22.42 5.69 -48.51
CA ASN A 398 23.77 5.62 -47.91
C ASN A 398 23.85 5.85 -46.38
N SER A 399 22.78 6.29 -45.71
CA SER A 399 22.83 6.56 -44.26
C SER A 399 22.77 5.30 -43.40
N TRP A 400 22.05 4.26 -43.85
CA TRP A 400 21.87 3.03 -43.07
C TRP A 400 23.10 2.10 -43.09
N ARG A 401 23.90 2.15 -44.17
CA ARG A 401 25.12 1.33 -44.29
C ARG A 401 26.28 1.84 -43.41
N ILE A 402 26.33 3.14 -43.12
CA ILE A 402 27.34 3.74 -42.24
C ILE A 402 27.06 3.39 -40.77
N PHE A 403 25.79 3.31 -40.37
CA PHE A 403 25.40 2.97 -38.99
C PHE A 403 25.74 1.52 -38.61
N ILE A 404 25.63 0.57 -39.55
CA ILE A 404 25.96 -0.84 -39.31
C ILE A 404 27.49 -1.04 -39.19
N LEU A 405 28.28 -0.34 -40.00
CA LEU A 405 29.74 -0.43 -39.98
C LEU A 405 30.37 0.08 -38.66
N ILE A 406 29.80 1.13 -38.07
CA ILE A 406 30.30 1.70 -36.80
C ILE A 406 30.04 0.75 -35.63
N ASN A 407 28.86 0.12 -35.55
CA ASN A 407 28.53 -0.79 -34.45
C ASN A 407 29.36 -2.09 -34.48
N VAL A 408 29.67 -2.60 -35.67
CA VAL A 408 30.51 -3.81 -35.82
C VAL A 408 31.96 -3.53 -35.42
N LEU A 409 32.50 -2.35 -35.72
CA LEU A 409 33.87 -1.99 -35.34
C LEU A 409 34.04 -1.78 -33.82
N VAL A 410 33.02 -1.26 -33.13
CA VAL A 410 33.04 -1.10 -31.66
C VAL A 410 33.02 -2.46 -30.96
N LEU A 411 32.24 -3.42 -31.45
CA LEU A 411 32.18 -4.77 -30.88
C LEU A 411 33.48 -5.56 -31.08
N ILE A 412 34.14 -5.40 -32.23
CA ILE A 412 35.45 -6.03 -32.48
C ILE A 412 36.53 -5.40 -31.59
N GLY A 413 36.50 -4.08 -31.39
CA GLY A 413 37.42 -3.38 -30.48
C GLY A 413 37.29 -3.84 -29.02
N ALA A 414 36.07 -4.05 -28.53
CA ALA A 414 35.81 -4.53 -27.18
C ALA A 414 36.28 -5.98 -26.96
N ALA A 415 36.10 -6.86 -27.95
CA ALA A 415 36.57 -8.24 -27.88
C ALA A 415 38.10 -8.34 -27.84
N VAL A 416 38.81 -7.52 -28.63
CA VAL A 416 40.28 -7.48 -28.64
C VAL A 416 40.84 -6.95 -27.31
N TRP A 417 40.15 -5.99 -26.68
CA TRP A 417 40.55 -5.47 -25.37
C TRP A 417 40.42 -6.53 -24.25
N PHE A 418 39.36 -7.34 -24.27
CA PHE A 418 39.17 -8.40 -23.28
C PHE A 418 40.17 -9.56 -23.41
N VAL A 419 40.56 -9.92 -24.65
CA VAL A 419 41.57 -10.98 -24.86
C VAL A 419 42.96 -10.53 -24.42
N LYS A 420 43.30 -9.24 -24.58
CA LYS A 420 44.60 -8.69 -24.17
C LYS A 420 44.76 -8.45 -22.66
N ARG A 421 43.68 -8.58 -21.88
CA ARG A 421 43.68 -8.44 -20.41
C ARG A 421 43.73 -9.79 -19.67
N ARG A 422 43.58 -10.91 -20.40
CA ARG A 422 43.62 -12.29 -19.87
C ARG A 422 44.85 -13.10 -20.32
N ALA A 423 45.71 -12.53 -21.16
CA ALA A 423 47.05 -13.01 -21.47
C ALA A 423 48.06 -12.05 -20.84
#